data_AF-A0A016WP08-F1
#
_entry.id   AF-A0A016WP08-F1
#
_cell.length_a   1.000
_cell.length_b   1.000
_cell.length_c   1.000
_cell.angle_alpha   90.00
_cell.angle_beta   90.00
_cell.angle_gamma   90.00
#
_symmetry.space_group_name_H-M   'P 1'
#
loop_
_entity.id
_entity.type
_entity.pdbx_description
1 polymer ?
#
loop_
_entity_poly.entity_id
_entity_poly.type
_entity_poly.pdbx_seq_one_letter_code
_entity_poly.pdbx_strand_id
1 'polypeptide(L)'
;MEFKLVFLNRPHIFQEYYCALEKMAKFSVFIPGYNDQNRYDTVEFRHEEPTSTGFERLVRKSIHSWSKDFKKINGSRKIGCNYDTVNGNEALVCLVGQ
;
A
#
# COMPACT_ATOMS: atom_id res chain seq x y z
N MET A 1 7.53 -6.97 9.52
CA MET A 1 7.05 -6.08 10.60
C MET A 1 7.70 -4.72 10.38
N GLU A 2 7.21 -3.87 9.46
CA GLU A 2 7.97 -2.66 9.06
C GLU A 2 7.17 -1.52 8.40
N PHE A 3 6.02 -1.79 7.77
CA PHE A 3 5.23 -0.73 7.12
C PHE A 3 4.63 0.28 8.09
N LYS A 4 4.19 -0.19 9.27
CA LYS A 4 3.56 0.65 10.29
C LYS A 4 4.44 1.84 10.67
N LEU A 5 5.75 1.65 10.82
CA LEU A 5 6.69 2.73 11.16
C LEU A 5 6.91 3.71 10.00
N VAL A 6 7.04 3.21 8.77
CA VAL A 6 7.25 4.05 7.59
C VAL A 6 6.06 4.98 7.31
N PHE A 7 4.84 4.45 7.40
CA PHE A 7 3.63 5.20 7.07
C PHE A 7 3.09 6.05 8.24
N LEU A 8 3.25 5.61 9.49
CA LEU A 8 2.83 6.41 10.66
C LEU A 8 3.80 7.56 10.98
N ASN A 9 5.07 7.48 10.57
CA ASN A 9 6.00 8.62 10.66
C ASN A 9 5.68 9.75 9.65
N ARG A 10 4.63 9.60 8.82
CA ARG A 10 4.03 10.67 8.00
C ARG A 10 2.62 11.00 8.50
N PRO A 11 2.48 11.58 9.71
CA PRO A 11 1.18 11.77 10.39
C PRO A 11 0.21 12.67 9.62
N HIS A 12 0.69 13.48 8.67
CA HIS A 12 -0.14 14.34 7.84
C HIS A 12 -0.88 13.59 6.71
N ILE A 13 -0.56 12.31 6.47
CA ILE A 13 -1.10 11.56 5.34
C ILE A 13 -1.98 10.40 5.80
N PHE A 14 -1.65 9.64 6.85
CA PHE A 14 -2.48 8.53 7.32
C PHE A 14 -2.74 8.64 8.82
N GLN A 15 -3.99 8.38 9.23
CA GLN A 15 -4.41 8.50 10.63
C GLN A 15 -4.19 7.20 11.41
N GLU A 16 -4.26 6.05 10.74
CA GLU A 16 -4.17 4.75 11.39
C GLU A 16 -3.68 3.66 10.42
N TYR A 17 -2.82 2.76 10.91
CA TYR A 17 -2.45 1.55 10.18
C TYR A 17 -3.39 0.41 10.59
N TYR A 18 -4.09 -0.21 9.63
CA TYR A 18 -5.18 -1.13 9.89
C TYR A 18 -4.89 -2.54 9.36
N CYS A 19 -4.82 -3.52 10.28
CA CYS A 19 -4.42 -4.89 9.95
C CYS A 19 -5.38 -5.62 8.99
N ALA A 20 -6.66 -5.25 8.97
CA ALA A 20 -7.59 -5.85 8.02
C ALA A 20 -7.25 -5.44 6.57
N LEU A 21 -6.86 -4.18 6.35
CA LEU A 21 -6.39 -3.71 5.05
C LEU A 21 -5.03 -4.32 4.69
N GLU A 22 -4.14 -4.56 5.66
CA GLU A 22 -2.87 -5.28 5.41
C GLU A 22 -3.13 -6.71 4.90
N LYS A 23 -4.08 -7.42 5.52
CA LYS A 23 -4.48 -8.76 5.08
C LYS A 23 -5.10 -8.75 3.69
N MET A 24 -5.95 -7.77 3.38
CA MET A 24 -6.53 -7.61 2.05
C MET A 24 -5.46 -7.28 1.00
N ALA A 25 -4.54 -6.36 1.33
CA ALA A 25 -3.44 -5.98 0.45
C ALA A 25 -2.57 -7.19 0.08
N LYS A 26 -2.41 -8.18 0.97
CA LYS A 26 -1.71 -9.43 0.65
C LYS A 26 -2.33 -10.17 -0.54
N PHE A 27 -3.65 -10.18 -0.66
CA PHE A 27 -4.32 -10.79 -1.81
C PHE A 27 -4.20 -9.91 -3.05
N SER A 28 -4.35 -8.58 -2.90
CA SER A 28 -4.16 -7.61 -3.99
C SER A 28 -2.77 -7.64 -4.61
N VAL A 29 -1.73 -8.05 -3.87
CA VAL A 29 -0.38 -8.26 -4.43
C VAL A 29 -0.43 -9.25 -5.60
N PHE A 30 -1.16 -10.36 -5.44
CA PHE A 30 -1.27 -11.43 -6.44
C PHE A 30 -2.41 -11.24 -7.43
N ILE A 31 -3.49 -10.57 -7.02
CA ILE A 31 -4.71 -10.37 -7.80
C ILE A 31 -5.01 -8.86 -7.83
N PRO A 32 -4.55 -8.12 -8.85
CA PRO A 32 -4.83 -6.69 -8.97
C PRO A 32 -6.34 -6.41 -8.94
N GLY A 33 -6.77 -5.41 -8.17
CA GLY A 33 -8.20 -5.08 -8.04
C GLY A 33 -9.00 -6.06 -7.17
N TYR A 34 -8.34 -6.91 -6.37
CA TYR A 34 -9.03 -7.79 -5.41
C TYR A 34 -9.87 -7.01 -4.38
N ASN A 35 -9.50 -5.75 -4.11
CA ASN A 35 -10.25 -4.85 -3.25
C ASN A 35 -11.64 -4.49 -3.82
N ASP A 36 -11.81 -4.42 -5.14
CA ASP A 36 -13.10 -4.10 -5.80
C ASP A 36 -14.16 -5.19 -5.59
N GLN A 37 -13.74 -6.40 -5.20
CA GLN A 37 -14.63 -7.52 -4.88
C GLN A 37 -15.13 -7.50 -3.43
N ASN A 38 -14.62 -6.60 -2.58
CA ASN A 38 -14.90 -6.54 -1.16
C ASN A 38 -15.61 -5.23 -0.74
N ARG A 39 -16.44 -5.32 0.32
CA ARG A 39 -17.38 -4.28 0.80
C ARG A 39 -16.76 -2.97 1.32
N TYR A 40 -15.46 -2.75 1.16
CA TYR A 40 -14.78 -1.57 1.70
C TYR A 40 -14.47 -0.59 0.57
N ASP A 41 -14.97 0.63 0.69
CA ASP A 41 -14.59 1.75 -0.20
C ASP A 41 -13.10 2.04 0.01
N THR A 42 -12.26 1.45 -0.83
CA THR A 42 -10.81 1.45 -0.70
C THR A 42 -10.15 1.79 -2.02
N VAL A 43 -9.09 2.59 -1.95
CA VAL A 43 -8.24 2.90 -3.09
C VAL A 43 -6.98 2.05 -3.03
N GLU A 44 -6.68 1.34 -4.11
CA GLU A 44 -5.47 0.55 -4.26
C GLU A 44 -4.32 1.39 -4.84
N PHE A 45 -3.17 1.33 -4.17
CA PHE A 45 -1.91 1.88 -4.64
C PHE A 45 -0.92 0.74 -4.84
N ARG A 46 -0.44 0.58 -6.07
CA ARG A 46 0.43 -0.52 -6.47
C ARG A 46 1.69 0.00 -7.16
N HIS A 47 2.83 -0.63 -6.85
CA HIS A 47 4.12 -0.31 -7.42
C HIS A 47 4.95 -1.59 -7.50
N GLU A 48 5.56 -1.83 -8.64
CA GLU A 48 6.42 -2.99 -8.86
C GLU A 48 7.82 -2.53 -9.25
N GLU A 49 8.84 -3.26 -8.78
CA GLU A 49 10.22 -3.08 -9.18
C GLU A 49 10.89 -4.45 -9.36
N PRO A 50 11.99 -4.55 -10.12
CA PRO A 50 12.78 -5.78 -10.15
C PRO A 50 13.24 -6.19 -8.75
N THR A 51 13.29 -7.51 -8.49
CA THR A 51 13.66 -8.11 -7.18
C THR A 51 15.04 -7.73 -6.62
N SER A 52 15.91 -7.16 -7.44
CA SER A 52 17.21 -6.62 -7.02
C SER A 52 17.13 -5.23 -6.36
N THR A 53 15.93 -4.64 -6.26
CA THR A 53 15.74 -3.27 -5.77
C THR A 53 15.89 -3.17 -4.25
N GLY A 54 15.40 -4.18 -3.52
CA GLY A 54 15.43 -4.23 -2.07
C GLY A 54 14.31 -3.42 -1.42
N PHE A 55 13.83 -3.93 -0.30
CA PHE A 55 12.63 -3.46 0.39
C PHE A 55 12.59 -1.95 0.67
N GLU A 56 13.64 -1.37 1.27
CA GLU A 56 13.67 0.06 1.61
C GLU A 56 13.54 0.95 0.36
N ARG A 57 14.20 0.57 -0.73
CA ARG A 57 14.20 1.33 -1.98
C ARG A 57 12.85 1.21 -2.68
N LEU A 58 12.24 0.01 -2.68
CA LEU A 58 10.88 -0.22 -3.15
C LEU A 58 9.93 0.74 -2.43
N VAL A 59 9.87 0.68 -1.09
CA VAL A 59 9.00 1.54 -0.27
C VAL A 59 9.20 3.03 -0.56
N ARG A 60 10.45 3.50 -0.62
CA ARG A 60 10.74 4.92 -0.89
C ARG A 60 10.25 5.36 -2.27
N LYS A 61 10.46 4.53 -3.29
CA LYS A 61 10.00 4.82 -4.66
C LYS A 61 8.48 4.81 -4.74
N SER A 62 7.83 3.84 -4.12
CA SER A 62 6.37 3.75 -4.10
C SER A 62 5.75 4.97 -3.44
N ILE A 63 6.21 5.37 -2.25
CA ILE A 63 5.72 6.57 -1.56
C ILE A 63 5.96 7.83 -2.40
N HIS A 64 7.12 7.94 -3.06
CA HIS A 64 7.39 9.08 -3.94
C HIS A 64 6.40 9.14 -5.10
N SER A 65 6.17 8.01 -5.77
CA SER A 65 5.22 7.86 -6.88
C SER A 65 3.81 8.26 -6.48
N TRP A 66 3.31 7.74 -5.34
CA TRP A 66 1.93 7.95 -4.90
C TRP A 66 1.69 9.27 -4.15
N SER A 67 2.74 10.02 -3.83
CA SER A 67 2.66 11.20 -2.96
C SER A 67 1.67 12.28 -3.43
N LYS A 68 1.46 12.43 -4.74
CA LYS A 68 0.49 13.38 -5.30
C LYS A 68 -0.94 12.89 -5.14
N ASP A 69 -1.17 11.59 -5.26
CA ASP A 69 -2.50 11.00 -5.23
C ASP A 69 -3.00 10.82 -3.81
N PHE A 70 -2.10 10.54 -2.86
CA PHE A 70 -2.43 10.56 -1.42
C PHE A 70 -3.05 11.89 -0.96
N LYS A 71 -2.65 13.02 -1.56
CA LYS A 71 -3.23 14.33 -1.23
C LYS A 71 -4.67 14.51 -1.69
N LYS A 72 -5.12 13.72 -2.66
CA LYS A 72 -6.48 13.77 -3.22
C LYS A 72 -7.48 12.93 -2.42
N ILE A 73 -6.99 12.05 -1.54
CA ILE A 73 -7.83 11.20 -0.70
C ILE A 73 -8.43 12.03 0.45
N ASN A 74 -9.75 12.11 0.45
CA ASN A 74 -10.56 12.68 1.53
C ASN A 74 -11.11 11.52 2.40
N GLY A 75 -11.45 11.80 3.67
CA GLY A 75 -12.05 10.78 4.56
C GLY A 75 -11.07 10.10 5.53
N SER A 76 -11.51 8.99 6.12
CA SER A 76 -10.79 8.26 7.18
C SER A 76 -9.59 7.51 6.60
N ARG A 77 -8.39 8.07 6.74
CA ARG A 77 -7.16 7.56 6.09
C ARG A 77 -6.53 6.37 6.81
N LYS A 78 -7.28 5.27 6.91
CA LYS A 78 -6.79 3.96 7.34
C LYS A 78 -6.01 3.32 6.20
N ILE A 79 -4.79 2.87 6.47
CA ILE A 79 -3.93 2.24 5.47
C ILE A 79 -3.49 0.85 5.92
N GLY A 80 -3.40 -0.08 4.98
CA GLY A 80 -2.72 -1.36 5.18
C GLY A 80 -1.96 -1.73 3.92
N CYS A 81 -0.71 -2.18 4.08
CA CYS A 81 0.19 -2.44 2.95
C CYS A 81 0.82 -3.82 3.06
N ASN A 82 0.97 -4.50 1.93
CA ASN A 82 1.68 -5.76 1.84
C ASN A 82 2.58 -5.79 0.62
N TYR A 83 3.61 -6.63 0.65
CA TYR A 83 4.52 -6.80 -0.46
C TYR A 83 4.90 -8.27 -0.61
N ASP A 84 5.13 -8.69 -1.85
CA ASP A 84 5.64 -10.01 -2.16
C ASP A 84 6.31 -10.01 -3.53
N THR A 85 6.92 -11.13 -3.90
CA THR A 85 7.48 -11.34 -5.23
C THR A 85 6.42 -11.89 -6.17
N VAL A 86 6.14 -11.18 -7.27
CA VAL A 86 5.18 -11.57 -8.30
C VAL A 86 5.88 -11.49 -9.65
N ASN A 87 5.90 -12.60 -10.41
CA ASN A 87 6.50 -12.67 -11.75
C ASN A 87 7.96 -12.16 -11.82
N GLY A 88 8.74 -12.35 -10.75
CA GLY A 88 10.15 -11.91 -10.68
C GLY A 88 10.37 -10.45 -10.25
N ASN A 89 9.29 -9.72 -9.97
CA ASN A 89 9.31 -8.36 -9.42
C ASN A 89 8.91 -8.36 -7.94
N GLU A 90 9.47 -7.44 -7.15
CA GLU A 90 8.92 -7.07 -5.86
C GLU A 90 7.74 -6.11 -6.08
N ALA A 91 6.55 -6.51 -5.64
CA ALA A 91 5.34 -5.72 -5.71
C ALA A 91 4.98 -5.20 -4.31
N LEU A 92 4.76 -3.90 -4.16
CA LEU A 92 4.18 -3.29 -2.97
C LEU A 92 2.78 -2.79 -3.28
N VAL A 93 1.81 -3.24 -2.47
CA VAL A 93 0.42 -2.79 -2.53
C VAL A 93 0.02 -2.16 -1.21
N CYS A 94 -0.62 -1.00 -1.26
CA CYS A 94 -1.28 -0.35 -0.14
C CYS A 94 -2.75 -0.11 -0.45
N LEU A 95 -3.63 -0.48 0.48
CA LEU A 95 -5.05 -0.16 0.43
C LEU A 95 -5.33 0.97 1.41
N VAL A 96 -6.04 2.01 0.94
CA VAL A 96 -6.47 3.15 1.77
C VAL A 96 -7.98 3.16 1.80
N GLY A 97 -8.58 2.98 2.99
CA GLY A 97 -10.02 3.14 3.17
C GLY A 97 -10.42 4.62 3.13
N GLN A 98 -11.64 4.91 2.66
CA GLN A 98 -12.26 6.24 2.72
C GLN A 98 -13.29 6.33 3.85
#